data_AF-A0A8S9KDE7-F1
#
_entry.id   AF-A0A8S9KDE7-F1
#
_cell.length_a   1.000
_cell.length_b   1.000
_cell.length_c   1.000
_cell.angle_alpha   90.00
_cell.angle_beta   90.00
_cell.angle_gamma   90.00
#
_symmetry.space_group_name_H-M   'P 1'
#
loop_
_entity.id
_entity.type
_entity.pdbx_description
1 polymer ?
#
loop_
_entity_poly.entity_id
_entity_poly.type
_entity_poly.pdbx_seq_one_letter_code
_entity_poly.pdbx_strand_id
1 'polypeptide(L)'
;MRAFDQLRQLEVFFKDESRHGLPVVDLYELVQHAGNILPRMYLLCTVGSVYMKSKQAPSKDVLKDLVEMCRGVQHPIRGLFLRSYLAQVSRDKLPEIGSEYEGDANTVMDAVEFVLQNFTEMNKLWVRIQHQGPGTVREKQEKERNELRDLVGKNLHVLGQIEGVDLEMYKETVLPRVLEQVVNCKDELAQYYLMECIIQVFPDEYHLQTLETLLAACTQLMVGGLSVLSVLPSTILPTVDTKIVLTQLMDRLSNYAASSPDVLHEFLQVEAFAKLSNAIGKVIETQIEMPIIGAMTLFVSLLTFTLRVHPDRLDYVDQILGACVVKLSSVPKLEDARAMKQVVALLSAPLEKYNDIVTALTLSNYPRVMDHLDDGTNKVMAMLIIQSIMKNNSCISTADKVEVLFELIKGLIKDLDGTDTEELDEEDFQEEQNSVARLIHMLDNEEPEEMLKIICVVRKHLMTGGTRRLPFTVPPLVFSALRLVRQLDSQGGDITGEEVSATPRKIFQILNQVL
;
A
#
# COMPACT_ATOMS: atom_id res chain seq x y z
N MET A 1 11.91 -32.57 -11.80
CA MET A 1 10.85 -33.34 -11.11
C MET A 1 11.06 -34.85 -11.21
N ARG A 2 10.90 -35.52 -12.36
CA ARG A 2 11.08 -36.99 -12.45
C ARG A 2 12.38 -37.52 -11.81
N ALA A 3 13.52 -36.88 -12.08
CA ALA A 3 14.79 -37.27 -11.46
C ALA A 3 14.82 -37.05 -9.93
N PHE A 4 14.12 -36.03 -9.42
CA PHE A 4 14.05 -35.78 -7.98
C PHE A 4 13.26 -36.87 -7.27
N ASP A 5 12.19 -37.38 -7.89
CA ASP A 5 11.41 -38.49 -7.34
C ASP A 5 12.23 -39.78 -7.27
N GLN A 6 13.03 -40.05 -8.31
CA GLN A 6 13.95 -41.20 -8.32
C GLN A 6 15.07 -41.04 -7.29
N LEU A 7 15.64 -39.84 -7.14
CA LEU A 7 16.63 -39.57 -6.09
C LEU A 7 16.05 -39.69 -4.69
N ARG A 8 14.77 -39.38 -4.49
CA ARG A 8 14.08 -39.60 -3.22
C ARG A 8 13.93 -41.09 -2.90
N GLN A 9 13.64 -41.92 -3.89
CA GLN A 9 13.66 -43.38 -3.72
C GLN A 9 15.07 -43.88 -3.38
N LEU A 10 16.10 -43.28 -3.99
CA LEU A 10 17.49 -43.59 -3.69
C LEU A 10 17.89 -43.15 -2.27
N GLU A 11 17.41 -42.00 -1.78
CA GLU A 11 17.59 -41.56 -0.39
C GLU A 11 17.04 -42.60 0.59
N VAL A 12 15.83 -43.11 0.33
CA VAL A 12 15.20 -44.16 1.16
C VAL A 12 16.03 -45.45 1.13
N PHE A 13 16.61 -45.79 -0.02
CA PHE A 13 17.49 -46.95 -0.13
C PHE A 13 18.78 -46.78 0.69
N PHE A 14 19.43 -45.63 0.61
CA PHE A 14 20.66 -45.34 1.37
C PHE A 14 20.41 -45.20 2.88
N LYS A 15 19.17 -44.94 3.32
CA LYS A 15 18.81 -44.95 4.73
C LYS A 15 18.87 -46.34 5.35
N ASP A 16 18.69 -47.41 4.56
CA ASP A 16 18.66 -48.77 5.05
C ASP A 16 20.06 -49.42 4.94
N GLU A 17 20.87 -49.24 5.98
CA GLU A 17 22.25 -49.77 6.06
C GLU A 17 22.32 -51.29 5.81
N SER A 18 21.24 -52.02 6.11
CA SER A 18 21.16 -53.46 5.90
C SER A 18 21.17 -53.88 4.42
N ARG A 19 20.84 -52.96 3.49
CA ARG A 19 20.75 -53.24 2.05
C ARG A 19 22.05 -53.05 1.29
N HIS A 20 22.95 -52.20 1.77
CA HIS A 20 24.20 -51.87 1.09
C HIS A 20 25.47 -52.22 1.87
N GLY A 21 25.37 -52.45 3.19
CA GLY A 21 26.47 -53.02 3.99
C GLY A 21 27.72 -52.13 4.12
N LEU A 22 27.60 -50.82 3.86
CA LEU A 22 28.68 -49.83 3.95
C LEU A 22 28.30 -48.75 4.97
N PRO A 23 29.25 -48.25 5.79
CA PRO A 23 28.98 -47.12 6.68
C PRO A 23 28.72 -45.85 5.84
N VAL A 24 27.91 -44.94 6.38
CA VAL A 24 27.46 -43.75 5.64
C VAL A 24 28.61 -42.78 5.33
N VAL A 25 29.66 -42.77 6.16
CA VAL A 25 30.90 -41.99 5.93
C VAL A 25 31.57 -42.42 4.62
N ASP A 26 31.80 -43.72 4.43
CA ASP A 26 32.44 -44.26 3.24
C ASP A 26 31.56 -44.03 2.00
N LEU A 27 30.23 -44.07 2.17
CA LEU A 27 29.30 -43.74 1.09
C LEU A 27 29.40 -42.25 0.69
N TYR A 28 29.58 -41.35 1.66
CA TYR A 28 29.76 -39.92 1.42
C TYR A 28 31.06 -39.62 0.66
N GLU A 29 32.12 -40.39 0.89
CA GLU A 29 33.36 -40.32 0.11
C GLU A 29 33.20 -40.97 -1.28
N LEU A 30 32.56 -42.15 -1.35
CA LEU A 30 32.40 -42.93 -2.58
C LEU A 30 31.70 -42.15 -3.68
N VAL A 31 30.62 -41.43 -3.35
CA VAL A 31 29.87 -40.64 -4.33
C VAL A 31 30.69 -39.49 -4.92
N GLN A 32 31.75 -39.04 -4.25
CA GLN A 32 32.62 -37.98 -4.75
C GLN A 32 33.54 -38.44 -5.90
N HIS A 33 33.74 -39.74 -6.07
CA HIS A 33 34.51 -40.28 -7.20
C HIS A 33 33.78 -40.21 -8.55
N ALA A 34 32.48 -39.88 -8.56
CA ALA A 34 31.72 -39.72 -9.80
C ALA A 34 32.35 -38.65 -10.71
N GLY A 35 32.84 -39.02 -11.91
CA GLY A 35 33.62 -38.12 -12.76
C GLY A 35 32.92 -36.81 -13.17
N ASN A 36 31.61 -36.86 -13.44
CA ASN A 36 30.82 -35.68 -13.80
C ASN A 36 30.32 -34.94 -12.56
N ILE A 37 30.54 -33.62 -12.52
CA ILE A 37 30.20 -32.78 -11.36
C ILE A 37 28.71 -32.77 -11.02
N LEU A 38 27.82 -32.74 -12.01
CA LEU A 38 26.39 -32.61 -11.74
C LEU A 38 25.82 -33.88 -11.08
N PRO A 39 26.00 -35.10 -11.63
CA PRO A 39 25.64 -36.33 -10.92
C PRO A 39 26.30 -36.45 -9.54
N ARG A 40 27.59 -36.08 -9.44
CA ARG A 40 28.33 -36.10 -8.17
C ARG A 40 27.61 -35.26 -7.11
N MET A 41 27.23 -34.03 -7.42
CA MET A 41 26.58 -33.13 -6.46
C MET A 41 25.19 -33.61 -6.08
N TYR A 42 24.39 -34.14 -7.00
CA TYR A 42 23.08 -34.70 -6.65
C TYR A 42 23.22 -35.90 -5.70
N LEU A 43 24.13 -36.83 -6.00
CA LEU A 43 24.41 -37.98 -5.13
C LEU A 43 24.96 -37.53 -3.77
N LEU A 44 25.87 -36.54 -3.76
CA LEU A 44 26.44 -35.99 -2.54
C LEU A 44 25.36 -35.34 -1.66
N CYS A 45 24.43 -34.57 -2.22
CA CYS A 45 23.30 -34.02 -1.46
C CYS A 45 22.37 -35.14 -0.93
N THR A 46 22.11 -36.18 -1.73
CA THR A 46 21.28 -37.31 -1.30
C THR A 46 21.92 -38.08 -0.14
N VAL A 47 23.21 -38.41 -0.25
CA VAL A 47 23.94 -39.12 0.82
C VAL A 47 24.17 -38.21 2.02
N GLY A 48 24.45 -36.92 1.82
CA GLY A 48 24.55 -35.93 2.88
C GLY A 48 23.28 -35.84 3.72
N SER A 49 22.10 -35.93 3.11
CA SER A 49 20.81 -36.06 3.83
C SER A 49 20.79 -37.24 4.79
N VAL A 50 21.25 -38.39 4.31
CA VAL A 50 21.30 -39.63 5.11
C VAL A 50 22.36 -39.53 6.19
N TYR A 51 23.48 -38.89 5.88
CA TYR A 51 24.59 -38.69 6.81
C TYR A 51 24.21 -37.78 7.98
N MET A 52 23.42 -36.72 7.73
CA MET A 52 22.83 -35.90 8.79
C MET A 52 21.84 -36.72 9.63
N LYS A 53 20.97 -37.51 8.99
CA LYS A 53 19.99 -38.36 9.68
C LYS A 53 20.61 -39.46 10.53
N SER A 54 21.77 -39.99 10.14
CA SER A 54 22.47 -41.03 10.90
C SER A 54 23.17 -40.50 12.15
N LYS A 55 23.24 -39.18 12.33
CA LYS A 55 23.90 -38.48 13.45
C LYS A 55 25.39 -38.84 13.62
N GLN A 56 26.02 -39.34 12.55
CA GLN A 56 27.45 -39.68 12.52
C GLN A 56 28.35 -38.43 12.38
N ALA A 57 27.80 -37.35 11.82
CA ALA A 57 28.41 -36.02 11.77
C ALA A 57 27.39 -34.94 12.17
N PRO A 58 27.84 -33.80 12.72
CA PRO A 58 26.94 -32.70 13.04
C PRO A 58 26.38 -32.09 11.76
N SER A 59 25.08 -31.81 11.74
CA SER A 59 24.39 -31.29 10.54
C SER A 59 25.02 -29.99 10.03
N LYS A 60 25.51 -29.12 10.91
CA LYS A 60 26.16 -27.85 10.53
C LYS A 60 27.36 -28.05 9.59
N ASP A 61 28.21 -29.04 9.85
CA ASP A 61 29.43 -29.26 9.07
C ASP A 61 29.09 -29.83 7.69
N VAL A 62 28.13 -30.77 7.65
CA VAL A 62 27.64 -31.37 6.39
C VAL A 62 26.93 -30.32 5.54
N LEU A 63 26.06 -29.49 6.12
CA LEU A 63 25.36 -28.43 5.40
C LEU A 63 26.34 -27.39 4.83
N LYS A 64 27.35 -27.00 5.62
CA LYS A 64 28.41 -26.09 5.20
C LYS A 64 29.23 -26.65 4.04
N ASP A 65 29.65 -27.91 4.13
CA ASP A 65 30.36 -28.59 3.05
C ASP A 65 29.51 -28.66 1.77
N LEU A 66 28.25 -29.10 1.87
CA LEU A 66 27.34 -29.21 0.72
C LEU A 66 27.10 -27.87 0.01
N VAL A 67 26.87 -26.79 0.76
CA VAL A 67 26.61 -25.47 0.17
C VAL A 67 27.85 -24.87 -0.48
N GLU A 68 29.04 -25.14 0.07
CA GLU A 68 30.33 -24.77 -0.51
C GLU A 68 30.64 -25.57 -1.77
N MET A 69 30.46 -26.90 -1.75
CA MET A 69 30.70 -27.78 -2.89
C MET A 69 29.76 -27.49 -4.07
N CYS A 70 28.52 -27.07 -3.79
CA CYS A 70 27.58 -26.61 -4.80
C CYS A 70 28.05 -25.36 -5.56
N ARG A 71 29.06 -24.60 -5.09
CA ARG A 71 29.69 -23.52 -5.86
C ARG A 71 30.40 -24.04 -7.12
N GLY A 72 30.71 -25.32 -7.21
CA GLY A 72 31.30 -25.92 -8.41
C GLY A 72 30.38 -25.87 -9.65
N VAL A 73 29.05 -25.72 -9.48
CA VAL A 73 28.09 -25.67 -10.60
C VAL A 73 27.65 -24.24 -10.87
N GLN A 74 28.37 -23.56 -11.77
CA GLN A 74 28.12 -22.15 -12.13
C GLN A 74 27.12 -21.94 -13.29
N HIS A 75 26.63 -23.02 -13.90
CA HIS A 75 25.61 -22.93 -14.94
C HIS A 75 24.27 -22.53 -14.31
N PRO A 76 23.62 -21.41 -14.72
CA PRO A 76 22.44 -20.85 -14.08
C PRO A 76 21.31 -21.84 -13.79
N ILE A 77 20.73 -22.44 -14.84
CA ILE A 77 19.58 -23.35 -14.69
C ILE A 77 19.95 -24.59 -13.87
N ARG A 78 21.06 -25.27 -14.22
CA ARG A 78 21.52 -26.48 -13.53
C ARG A 78 21.85 -26.21 -12.05
N GLY A 79 22.50 -25.09 -11.76
CA GLY A 79 22.85 -24.67 -10.42
C GLY A 79 21.62 -24.29 -9.59
N LEU A 80 20.64 -23.58 -10.18
CA LEU A 80 19.37 -23.26 -9.52
C LEU A 80 18.61 -24.53 -9.11
N PHE A 81 18.48 -25.51 -10.00
CA PHE A 81 17.80 -26.77 -9.67
C PHE A 81 18.58 -27.60 -8.65
N LEU A 82 19.92 -27.65 -8.73
CA LEU A 82 20.74 -28.34 -7.74
C LEU A 82 20.60 -27.70 -6.36
N ARG A 83 20.65 -26.37 -6.27
CA ARG A 83 20.48 -25.63 -5.01
C ARG A 83 19.07 -25.70 -4.46
N SER A 84 18.06 -25.71 -5.33
CA SER A 84 16.68 -25.97 -4.92
C SER A 84 16.50 -27.40 -4.41
N TYR A 85 17.20 -28.38 -4.99
CA TYR A 85 17.20 -29.75 -4.49
C TYR A 85 17.89 -29.83 -3.12
N LEU A 86 19.05 -29.18 -2.97
CA LEU A 86 19.74 -29.07 -1.67
C LEU A 86 18.81 -28.51 -0.59
N ALA A 87 18.15 -27.37 -0.85
CA ALA A 87 17.21 -26.76 0.08
C ALA A 87 16.01 -27.68 0.41
N GLN A 88 15.49 -28.42 -0.57
CA GLN A 88 14.41 -29.37 -0.35
C GLN A 88 14.85 -30.55 0.53
N VAL A 89 16.06 -31.04 0.31
CA VAL A 89 16.63 -32.19 1.03
C VAL A 89 17.14 -31.80 2.40
N SER A 90 17.54 -30.55 2.64
CA SER A 90 18.01 -30.10 3.95
C SER A 90 16.90 -29.57 4.87
N ARG A 91 15.70 -29.29 4.36
CA ARG A 91 14.63 -28.57 5.10
C ARG A 91 14.29 -29.19 6.46
N ASP A 92 14.06 -30.49 6.53
CA ASP A 92 13.75 -31.23 7.78
C ASP A 92 14.98 -31.56 8.63
N LYS A 93 16.17 -31.06 8.26
CA LYS A 93 17.45 -31.29 8.95
C LYS A 93 18.16 -30.00 9.33
N LEU A 94 17.47 -28.87 9.27
CA LEU A 94 18.04 -27.61 9.70
C LEU A 94 18.21 -27.62 11.23
N PRO A 95 19.34 -27.09 11.73
CA PRO A 95 19.54 -26.86 13.15
C PRO A 95 18.62 -25.71 13.60
N GLU A 96 17.48 -26.04 14.22
CA GLU A 96 16.45 -25.10 14.70
C GLU A 96 16.17 -25.37 16.19
N ILE A 97 15.60 -24.40 16.91
CA ILE A 97 15.27 -24.58 18.33
C ILE A 97 14.26 -25.72 18.49
N GLY A 98 14.53 -26.70 19.35
CA GLY A 98 13.67 -27.86 19.55
C GLY A 98 13.77 -28.93 18.46
N SER A 99 14.67 -28.77 17.47
CA SER A 99 14.90 -29.78 16.44
C SER A 99 15.84 -30.89 16.93
N GLU A 100 15.74 -32.09 16.36
CA GLU A 100 16.66 -33.20 16.69
C GLU A 100 18.14 -32.94 16.32
N TYR A 101 18.37 -31.83 15.61
CA TYR A 101 19.66 -31.36 15.14
C TYR A 101 20.12 -30.11 15.90
N GLU A 102 19.43 -29.75 16.99
CA GLU A 102 19.85 -28.72 17.92
C GLU A 102 21.22 -29.10 18.51
N GLY A 103 22.21 -28.23 18.27
CA GLY A 103 23.59 -28.39 18.72
C GLY A 103 23.95 -27.36 19.80
N ASP A 104 25.10 -26.70 19.65
CA ASP A 104 25.58 -25.68 20.59
C ASP A 104 24.76 -24.36 20.53
N ALA A 105 25.07 -23.39 21.38
CA ALA A 105 24.34 -22.12 21.55
C ALA A 105 24.10 -21.27 20.27
N ASN A 106 24.79 -21.54 19.14
CA ASN A 106 24.64 -20.81 17.87
C ASN A 106 23.93 -21.61 16.74
N THR A 107 23.24 -22.70 17.11
CA THR A 107 22.55 -23.62 16.20
C THR A 107 21.69 -22.91 15.14
N VAL A 108 20.86 -21.94 15.54
CA VAL A 108 19.96 -21.21 14.61
C VAL A 108 20.74 -20.37 13.61
N MET A 109 21.85 -19.75 14.03
CA MET A 109 22.68 -18.92 13.15
C MET A 109 23.34 -19.74 12.03
N ASP A 110 23.72 -20.99 12.31
CA ASP A 110 24.26 -21.89 11.30
C ASP A 110 23.22 -22.23 10.22
N ALA A 111 21.95 -22.45 10.61
CA ALA A 111 20.85 -22.63 9.67
C ALA A 111 20.60 -21.37 8.82
N VAL A 112 20.55 -20.21 9.47
CA VAL A 112 20.36 -18.92 8.80
C VAL A 112 21.48 -18.64 7.79
N GLU A 113 22.74 -18.84 8.17
CA GLU A 113 23.89 -18.63 7.27
C GLU A 113 23.86 -19.59 6.09
N PHE A 114 23.51 -20.86 6.31
CA PHE A 114 23.34 -21.84 5.23
C PHE A 114 22.28 -21.37 4.21
N VAL A 115 21.11 -20.95 4.68
CA VAL A 115 20.02 -20.52 3.80
C VAL A 115 20.36 -19.20 3.10
N LEU A 116 20.95 -18.23 3.80
CA LEU A 116 21.41 -16.96 3.22
C LEU A 116 22.47 -17.18 2.15
N GLN A 117 23.47 -18.03 2.40
CA GLN A 117 24.49 -18.37 1.41
C GLN A 117 23.86 -19.03 0.17
N ASN A 118 22.91 -19.95 0.38
CA ASN A 118 22.22 -20.58 -0.73
C ASN A 118 21.38 -19.57 -1.53
N PHE A 119 20.66 -18.67 -0.84
CA PHE A 119 19.89 -17.58 -1.43
C PHE A 119 20.78 -16.65 -2.26
N THR A 120 21.91 -16.18 -1.72
CA THR A 120 22.86 -15.32 -2.43
C THR A 120 23.32 -15.96 -3.74
N GLU A 121 23.73 -17.22 -3.71
CA GLU A 121 24.20 -17.91 -4.91
C GLU A 121 23.08 -18.20 -5.90
N MET A 122 21.87 -18.52 -5.43
CA MET A 122 20.70 -18.69 -6.30
C MET A 122 20.29 -17.36 -6.97
N ASN A 123 20.30 -16.24 -6.24
CA ASN A 123 20.01 -14.93 -6.81
C ASN A 123 21.03 -14.56 -7.90
N LYS A 124 22.33 -14.75 -7.64
CA LYS A 124 23.40 -14.53 -8.63
C LYS A 124 23.20 -15.38 -9.89
N LEU A 125 22.89 -16.67 -9.73
CA LEU A 125 22.64 -17.56 -10.87
C LEU A 125 21.40 -17.11 -11.66
N TRP A 126 20.33 -16.70 -10.97
CA TRP A 126 19.10 -16.26 -11.59
C TRP A 126 19.26 -14.96 -12.39
N VAL A 127 19.97 -13.97 -11.85
CA VAL A 127 20.31 -12.71 -12.55
C VAL A 127 21.26 -12.99 -13.72
N ARG A 128 22.15 -13.98 -13.59
CA ARG A 128 23.05 -14.39 -14.68
C ARG A 128 22.29 -14.92 -15.90
N ILE A 129 21.08 -15.48 -15.74
CA ILE A 129 20.25 -15.93 -16.87
C ILE A 129 19.99 -14.80 -17.87
N GLN A 130 19.77 -13.57 -17.38
CA GLN A 130 19.51 -12.38 -18.20
C GLN A 130 20.64 -12.07 -19.19
N HIS A 131 21.87 -12.48 -18.87
CA HIS A 131 23.08 -12.14 -19.60
C HIS A 131 23.61 -13.31 -20.44
N GLN A 132 22.89 -14.44 -20.50
CA GLN A 132 23.32 -15.58 -21.31
C GLN A 132 22.94 -15.40 -22.77
N GLY A 133 23.85 -15.67 -23.71
CA GLY A 133 23.51 -15.75 -25.14
C GLY A 133 23.19 -14.40 -25.82
N PRO A 134 22.84 -14.44 -27.11
CA PRO A 134 22.59 -13.24 -27.91
C PRO A 134 21.24 -12.58 -27.56
N GLY A 135 21.15 -11.27 -27.78
CA GLY A 135 19.99 -10.44 -27.40
C GLY A 135 18.64 -10.87 -28.01
N THR A 136 18.65 -11.65 -29.09
CA THR A 136 17.45 -12.21 -29.73
C THR A 136 16.69 -13.21 -28.85
N VAL A 137 17.31 -13.72 -27.79
CA VAL A 137 16.71 -14.72 -26.87
C VAL A 137 16.24 -14.09 -25.55
N ARG A 138 16.37 -12.76 -25.38
CA ARG A 138 16.04 -12.05 -24.13
C ARG A 138 14.60 -12.26 -23.66
N GLU A 139 13.62 -12.15 -24.56
CA GLU A 139 12.21 -12.33 -24.21
C GLU A 139 11.94 -13.76 -23.68
N LYS A 140 12.56 -14.76 -24.31
CA LYS A 140 12.48 -16.14 -23.85
C LYS A 140 13.14 -16.31 -22.48
N GLN A 141 14.27 -15.65 -22.25
CA GLN A 141 14.98 -15.68 -20.97
C GLN A 141 14.19 -15.02 -19.86
N GLU A 142 13.55 -13.88 -20.10
CA GLU A 142 12.69 -13.23 -19.12
C GLU A 142 11.52 -14.13 -18.73
N LYS A 143 10.91 -14.82 -19.69
CA LYS A 143 9.87 -15.82 -19.41
C LYS A 143 10.39 -16.98 -18.56
N GLU A 144 11.52 -17.57 -18.94
CA GLU A 144 12.16 -18.64 -18.16
C GLU A 144 12.56 -18.16 -16.75
N ARG A 145 13.07 -16.94 -16.62
CA ARG A 145 13.42 -16.32 -15.32
C ARG A 145 12.19 -16.14 -14.46
N ASN A 146 11.07 -15.69 -15.04
CA ASN A 146 9.82 -15.53 -14.32
C ASN A 146 9.26 -16.88 -13.85
N GLU A 147 9.40 -17.96 -14.63
CA GLU A 147 9.02 -19.31 -14.20
C GLU A 147 9.91 -19.87 -13.08
N LEU A 148 11.20 -19.47 -13.05
CA LEU A 148 12.18 -19.96 -12.06
C LEU A 148 12.29 -19.11 -10.79
N ARG A 149 11.61 -17.95 -10.72
CA ARG A 149 11.67 -17.02 -9.58
C ARG A 149 11.34 -17.68 -8.24
N ASP A 150 10.36 -18.59 -8.26
CA ASP A 150 9.90 -19.33 -7.07
C ASP A 150 10.97 -20.23 -6.48
N LEU A 151 11.97 -20.66 -7.26
CA LEU A 151 13.10 -21.41 -6.71
C LEU A 151 13.95 -20.53 -5.78
N VAL A 152 14.12 -19.26 -6.11
CA VAL A 152 14.87 -18.30 -5.29
C VAL A 152 14.04 -17.90 -4.07
N GLY A 153 12.76 -17.54 -4.29
CA GLY A 153 11.85 -17.09 -3.24
C GLY A 153 11.60 -18.13 -2.14
N LYS A 154 11.66 -19.43 -2.46
CA LYS A 154 11.59 -20.52 -1.47
C LYS A 154 12.63 -20.41 -0.35
N ASN A 155 13.82 -19.86 -0.60
CA ASN A 155 14.81 -19.68 0.47
C ASN A 155 14.31 -18.66 1.51
N LEU A 156 13.65 -17.59 1.07
CA LEU A 156 13.05 -16.61 1.99
C LEU A 156 11.93 -17.25 2.80
N HIS A 157 11.10 -18.08 2.16
CA HIS A 157 10.05 -18.84 2.85
C HIS A 157 10.61 -19.77 3.93
N VAL A 158 11.76 -20.42 3.67
CA VAL A 158 12.46 -21.21 4.69
C VAL A 158 12.94 -20.32 5.83
N LEU A 159 13.58 -19.17 5.56
CA LEU A 159 14.00 -18.23 6.61
C LEU A 159 12.85 -17.75 7.50
N GLY A 160 11.67 -17.51 6.93
CA GLY A 160 10.49 -17.11 7.70
C GLY A 160 9.85 -18.25 8.51
N GLN A 161 10.27 -19.50 8.30
CA GLN A 161 9.75 -20.68 9.00
C GLN A 161 10.71 -21.27 10.04
N ILE A 162 11.97 -20.82 10.07
CA ILE A 162 12.96 -21.31 11.04
C ILE A 162 12.51 -20.89 12.45
N GLU A 163 12.23 -21.87 13.31
CA GLU A 163 11.94 -21.63 14.71
C GLU A 163 13.20 -21.13 15.44
N GLY A 164 13.13 -19.92 16.00
CA GLY A 164 14.24 -19.26 16.68
C GLY A 164 14.81 -18.03 15.98
N VAL A 165 14.33 -17.67 14.78
CA VAL A 165 14.63 -16.36 14.19
C VAL A 165 13.78 -15.31 14.91
N ASP A 166 14.33 -14.74 15.97
CA ASP A 166 13.74 -13.63 16.70
C ASP A 166 13.86 -12.29 15.96
N LEU A 167 13.22 -11.26 16.50
CA LEU A 167 13.22 -9.93 15.93
C LEU A 167 14.64 -9.33 15.84
N GLU A 168 15.49 -9.59 16.84
CA GLU A 168 16.86 -9.07 16.88
C GLU A 168 17.71 -9.69 15.76
N MET A 169 17.64 -11.01 15.60
CA MET A 169 18.34 -11.74 14.54
C MET A 169 17.83 -11.33 13.16
N TYR A 170 16.53 -11.11 13.01
CA TYR A 170 15.97 -10.60 11.76
C TYR A 170 16.51 -9.21 11.42
N LYS A 171 16.50 -8.29 12.39
CA LYS A 171 16.92 -6.90 12.23
C LYS A 171 18.42 -6.76 11.95
N GLU A 172 19.26 -7.48 12.69
CA GLU A 172 20.72 -7.31 12.63
C GLU A 172 21.39 -8.20 11.56
N THR A 173 20.80 -9.35 11.24
CA THR A 173 21.43 -10.34 10.34
C THR A 173 20.62 -10.62 9.08
N VAL A 174 19.39 -11.14 9.22
CA VAL A 174 18.65 -11.70 8.08
C VAL A 174 18.28 -10.60 7.08
N LEU A 175 17.59 -9.56 7.54
CA LEU A 175 17.09 -8.51 6.65
C LEU A 175 18.23 -7.74 5.95
N PRO A 176 19.28 -7.26 6.65
CA PRO A 176 20.38 -6.55 5.98
C PRO A 176 21.06 -7.39 4.89
N ARG A 177 21.30 -8.69 5.15
CA ARG A 177 21.92 -9.60 4.18
C ARG A 177 21.05 -9.86 2.97
N VAL A 178 19.73 -10.01 3.17
CA VAL A 178 18.78 -10.17 2.06
C VAL A 178 18.70 -8.88 1.24
N LEU A 179 18.52 -7.73 1.89
CA LEU A 179 18.43 -6.43 1.21
C LEU A 179 19.71 -6.06 0.47
N GLU A 180 20.89 -6.41 1.00
CA GLU A 180 22.16 -6.26 0.29
C GLU A 180 22.12 -6.96 -1.07
N GLN A 181 21.58 -8.18 -1.13
CA GLN A 181 21.46 -8.92 -2.40
C GLN A 181 20.41 -8.31 -3.33
N VAL A 182 19.31 -7.78 -2.80
CA VAL A 182 18.25 -7.12 -3.58
C VAL A 182 18.77 -5.82 -4.19
N VAL A 183 19.41 -4.95 -3.40
CA VAL A 183 19.92 -3.67 -3.91
C VAL A 183 21.09 -3.89 -4.89
N ASN A 184 22.02 -4.80 -4.57
CA ASN A 184 23.22 -5.00 -5.39
C ASN A 184 22.99 -5.81 -6.67
N CYS A 185 21.86 -6.52 -6.82
CA CYS A 185 21.64 -7.32 -8.03
C CYS A 185 21.39 -6.48 -9.29
N LYS A 186 20.93 -5.22 -9.12
CA LYS A 186 20.68 -4.26 -10.21
C LYS A 186 19.85 -4.87 -11.37
N ASP A 187 18.86 -5.67 -11.01
CA ASP A 187 17.96 -6.33 -11.95
C ASP A 187 16.52 -6.10 -11.49
N GLU A 188 15.71 -5.45 -12.34
CA GLU A 188 14.36 -4.97 -12.00
C GLU A 188 13.43 -6.11 -11.59
N LEU A 189 13.39 -7.19 -12.39
CA LEU A 189 12.55 -8.36 -12.14
C LEU A 189 12.91 -9.04 -10.81
N ALA A 190 14.21 -9.16 -10.51
CA ALA A 190 14.67 -9.73 -9.26
C ALA A 190 14.36 -8.81 -8.06
N GLN A 191 14.59 -7.51 -8.21
CA GLN A 191 14.32 -6.53 -7.17
C GLN A 191 12.85 -6.53 -6.77
N TYR A 192 11.96 -6.41 -7.75
CA TYR A 192 10.52 -6.42 -7.52
C TYR A 192 10.06 -7.71 -6.82
N TYR A 193 10.38 -8.87 -7.38
CA TYR A 193 9.91 -10.16 -6.86
C TYR A 193 10.45 -10.47 -5.45
N LEU A 194 11.73 -10.19 -5.20
CA LEU A 194 12.33 -10.45 -3.90
C LEU A 194 11.79 -9.51 -2.83
N MET A 195 11.52 -8.25 -3.17
CA MET A 195 10.93 -7.31 -2.23
C MET A 195 9.48 -7.69 -1.89
N GLU A 196 8.70 -8.13 -2.88
CA GLU A 196 7.38 -8.70 -2.67
C GLU A 196 7.44 -9.94 -1.77
N CYS A 197 8.40 -10.84 -1.98
CA CYS A 197 8.60 -12.01 -1.13
C CYS A 197 8.94 -11.63 0.33
N ILE A 198 9.79 -10.63 0.55
CA ILE A 198 10.11 -10.15 1.90
C ILE A 198 8.82 -9.67 2.59
N ILE A 199 8.05 -8.82 1.90
CA ILE A 199 6.79 -8.30 2.44
C ILE A 199 5.81 -9.42 2.72
N GLN A 200 5.72 -10.47 1.90
CA GLN A 200 4.75 -11.57 2.05
C GLN A 200 5.16 -12.61 3.10
N VAL A 201 6.44 -12.95 3.20
CA VAL A 201 6.90 -14.09 4.01
C VAL A 201 7.07 -13.73 5.48
N PHE A 202 7.63 -12.56 5.79
CA PHE A 202 7.95 -12.20 7.18
C PHE A 202 6.76 -11.59 7.93
N PRO A 203 6.69 -11.70 9.27
CA PRO A 203 5.61 -11.15 10.09
C PRO A 203 5.51 -9.62 10.07
N ASP A 204 4.34 -9.09 10.42
CA ASP A 204 4.05 -7.64 10.43
C ASP A 204 4.86 -6.86 11.47
N GLU A 205 5.08 -7.48 12.64
CA GLU A 205 5.89 -6.95 13.73
C GLU A 205 7.33 -6.68 13.28
N TYR A 206 7.88 -7.56 12.45
CA TYR A 206 9.23 -7.44 11.95
C TYR A 206 9.30 -6.28 10.96
N HIS A 207 8.33 -6.19 10.03
CA HIS A 207 8.22 -5.07 9.09
C HIS A 207 8.11 -3.72 9.79
N LEU A 208 7.32 -3.64 10.86
CA LEU A 208 7.16 -2.41 11.63
C LEU A 208 8.51 -1.98 12.25
N GLN A 209 9.18 -2.88 12.94
CA GLN A 209 10.44 -2.58 13.63
C GLN A 209 11.62 -2.33 12.68
N THR A 210 11.58 -2.88 11.47
CA THR A 210 12.61 -2.68 10.42
C THR A 210 12.19 -1.73 9.31
N LEU A 211 11.11 -0.97 9.50
CA LEU A 211 10.49 -0.13 8.46
C LEU A 211 11.50 0.83 7.81
N GLU A 212 12.37 1.43 8.61
CA GLU A 212 13.40 2.35 8.12
C GLU A 212 14.37 1.68 7.14
N THR A 213 14.86 0.48 7.49
CA THR A 213 15.79 -0.30 6.66
C THR A 213 15.12 -0.74 5.35
N LEU A 214 13.86 -1.20 5.43
CA LEU A 214 13.08 -1.60 4.26
C LEU A 214 12.83 -0.42 3.30
N LEU A 215 12.40 0.72 3.84
CA LEU A 215 12.13 1.92 3.04
C LEU A 215 13.41 2.52 2.45
N ALA A 216 14.52 2.49 3.19
CA ALA A 216 15.82 2.89 2.65
C ALA A 216 16.21 2.03 1.44
N ALA A 217 16.00 0.71 1.51
CA ALA A 217 16.23 -0.16 0.36
C ALA A 217 15.30 0.16 -0.81
N CYS A 218 14.01 0.43 -0.58
CA CYS A 218 13.06 0.86 -1.63
C CYS A 218 13.56 2.10 -2.40
N THR A 219 14.20 3.06 -1.72
CA THR A 219 14.75 4.26 -2.39
C THR A 219 16.01 4.00 -3.21
N GLN A 220 16.70 2.87 -2.97
CA GLN A 220 17.92 2.46 -3.66
C GLN A 220 17.66 1.46 -4.79
N LEU A 221 16.44 0.93 -4.90
CA LEU A 221 16.04 0.12 -6.03
C LEU A 221 16.24 0.91 -7.32
N MET A 222 16.58 0.21 -8.40
CA MET A 222 16.87 0.86 -9.66
C MET A 222 15.64 1.65 -10.08
N VAL A 223 15.72 2.98 -9.99
CA VAL A 223 14.74 3.87 -10.58
C VAL A 223 14.91 3.71 -12.08
N GLY A 224 13.98 2.98 -12.70
CA GLY A 224 13.96 2.67 -14.13
C GLY A 224 14.44 3.85 -14.95
N GLY A 225 15.71 3.79 -15.33
CA GLY A 225 16.49 4.91 -15.82
C GLY A 225 17.46 4.36 -16.86
N LEU A 226 17.07 4.49 -18.11
CA LEU A 226 17.81 4.14 -19.33
C LEU A 226 18.03 2.64 -19.58
N SER A 227 16.95 1.92 -19.93
CA SER A 227 17.07 0.98 -21.06
C SER A 227 16.98 1.77 -22.37
N VAL A 228 18.11 2.34 -22.78
CA VAL A 228 18.30 2.79 -24.16
C VAL A 228 18.08 1.58 -25.06
N LEU A 229 17.15 1.65 -26.03
CA LEU A 229 16.72 0.60 -26.99
C LEU A 229 15.51 -0.29 -26.63
N SER A 230 14.38 0.27 -26.21
CA SER A 230 13.07 -0.35 -26.52
C SER A 230 12.25 0.55 -27.46
N VAL A 231 12.65 0.55 -28.73
CA VAL A 231 11.81 1.06 -29.83
C VAL A 231 10.71 0.02 -30.09
N LEU A 232 9.62 0.09 -29.33
CA LEU A 232 8.32 -0.52 -29.66
C LEU A 232 7.24 0.12 -28.77
N PRO A 233 6.38 1.02 -29.29
CA PRO A 233 5.41 1.79 -28.51
C PRO A 233 4.13 0.99 -28.23
N SER A 234 4.24 -0.19 -27.63
CA SER A 234 3.06 -1.06 -27.40
C SER A 234 3.04 -1.80 -26.06
N THR A 235 4.01 -1.58 -25.17
CA THR A 235 3.97 -2.22 -23.84
C THR A 235 4.62 -1.28 -22.84
N ILE A 236 3.78 -0.70 -22.00
CA ILE A 236 4.13 0.13 -20.86
C ILE A 236 5.00 -0.74 -19.94
N LEU A 237 6.33 -0.71 -20.08
CA LEU A 237 7.23 -1.26 -19.05
C LEU A 237 7.20 -0.27 -17.90
N PRO A 238 6.62 -0.62 -16.76
CA PRO A 238 6.10 0.42 -15.92
C PRO A 238 7.09 0.73 -14.81
N THR A 239 7.27 2.02 -14.55
CA THR A 239 7.74 2.64 -13.30
C THR A 239 6.86 2.27 -12.07
N VAL A 240 6.13 1.14 -12.13
CA VAL A 240 5.04 0.72 -11.24
C VAL A 240 5.50 -0.27 -10.17
N ASP A 241 6.72 -0.79 -10.25
CA ASP A 241 7.16 -1.89 -9.39
C ASP A 241 7.41 -1.44 -7.95
N THR A 242 8.12 -0.32 -7.74
CA THR A 242 8.31 0.24 -6.38
C THR A 242 7.01 0.74 -5.78
N LYS A 243 6.10 1.26 -6.62
CA LYS A 243 4.76 1.65 -6.21
C LYS A 243 4.00 0.45 -5.64
N ILE A 244 3.96 -0.68 -6.36
CA ILE A 244 3.25 -1.88 -5.93
C ILE A 244 3.80 -2.37 -4.59
N VAL A 245 5.13 -2.45 -4.46
CA VAL A 245 5.80 -2.87 -3.22
C VAL A 245 5.39 -1.98 -2.05
N LEU A 246 5.45 -0.65 -2.21
CA LEU A 246 5.06 0.29 -1.15
C LEU A 246 3.56 0.24 -0.82
N THR A 247 2.71 0.11 -1.83
CA THR A 247 1.26 -0.08 -1.63
C THR A 247 0.98 -1.39 -0.87
N GLN A 248 1.59 -2.51 -1.26
CA GLN A 248 1.45 -3.79 -0.56
C GLN A 248 1.91 -3.71 0.90
N LEU A 249 3.04 -3.04 1.16
CA LEU A 249 3.53 -2.82 2.53
C LEU A 249 2.53 -2.00 3.35
N MET A 250 2.06 -0.87 2.80
CA MET A 250 1.09 -0.01 3.49
C MET A 250 -0.24 -0.72 3.74
N ASP A 251 -0.77 -1.46 2.76
CA ASP A 251 -2.00 -2.23 2.90
C ASP A 251 -1.86 -3.30 3.98
N ARG A 252 -0.73 -3.99 4.01
CA ARG A 252 -0.44 -5.03 4.99
C ARG A 252 -0.36 -4.45 6.41
N LEU A 253 0.41 -3.37 6.61
CA LEU A 253 0.48 -2.67 7.90
C LEU A 253 -0.86 -2.06 8.31
N SER A 254 -1.64 -1.56 7.35
CA SER A 254 -2.99 -1.04 7.57
C SER A 254 -3.97 -2.11 8.06
N ASN A 255 -3.84 -3.33 7.54
CA ASN A 255 -4.65 -4.47 7.99
C ASN A 255 -4.20 -4.95 9.37
N TYR A 256 -2.89 -5.00 9.62
CA TYR A 256 -2.32 -5.35 10.92
C TYR A 256 -2.81 -4.41 12.03
N ALA A 257 -2.77 -3.09 11.78
CA ALA A 257 -3.30 -2.09 12.71
C ALA A 257 -4.81 -2.22 12.94
N ALA A 258 -5.58 -2.69 11.95
CA ALA A 258 -7.01 -2.93 12.08
C ALA A 258 -7.33 -4.21 12.88
N SER A 259 -6.48 -5.24 12.77
CA SER A 259 -6.64 -6.50 13.49
C SER A 259 -6.19 -6.44 14.95
N SER A 260 -5.17 -5.62 15.25
CA SER A 260 -4.53 -5.56 16.57
C SER A 260 -4.43 -4.11 17.09
N PRO A 261 -5.48 -3.60 17.77
CA PRO A 261 -5.49 -2.22 18.25
C PRO A 261 -4.43 -1.91 19.31
N ASP A 262 -3.94 -2.93 20.03
CA ASP A 262 -2.90 -2.78 21.05
C ASP A 262 -1.56 -2.33 20.46
N VAL A 263 -1.32 -2.59 19.17
CA VAL A 263 -0.07 -2.31 18.47
C VAL A 263 -0.01 -0.87 17.94
N LEU A 264 -1.13 -0.13 17.95
CA LEU A 264 -1.19 1.27 17.49
C LEU A 264 -0.17 2.18 18.20
N HIS A 265 0.13 1.87 19.45
CA HIS A 265 1.20 2.52 20.22
C HIS A 265 2.57 2.36 19.56
N GLU A 266 2.91 1.16 19.08
CA GLU A 266 4.20 0.87 18.46
C GLU A 266 4.36 1.64 17.14
N PHE A 267 3.29 1.79 16.37
CA PHE A 267 3.30 2.62 15.15
C PHE A 267 3.66 4.08 15.43
N LEU A 268 3.20 4.63 16.56
CA LEU A 268 3.58 5.97 17.02
C LEU A 268 5.05 6.01 17.46
N GLN A 269 5.53 5.01 18.21
CA GLN A 269 6.92 4.95 18.68
C GLN A 269 7.92 4.87 17.52
N VAL A 270 7.60 4.10 16.49
CA VAL A 270 8.45 3.92 15.31
C VAL A 270 8.36 5.10 14.33
N GLU A 271 7.43 6.03 14.58
CA GLU A 271 7.12 7.16 13.69
C GLU A 271 6.78 6.69 12.27
N ALA A 272 5.97 5.63 12.16
CA ALA A 272 5.73 4.92 10.90
C ALA A 272 5.20 5.85 9.79
N PHE A 273 4.30 6.79 10.14
CA PHE A 273 3.79 7.78 9.20
C PHE A 273 4.91 8.67 8.63
N ALA A 274 5.78 9.23 9.48
CA ALA A 274 6.85 10.12 9.04
C ALA A 274 7.84 9.38 8.14
N LYS A 275 8.18 8.14 8.48
CA LYS A 275 9.06 7.29 7.67
C LYS A 275 8.45 6.97 6.30
N LEU A 276 7.18 6.56 6.27
CA LEU A 276 6.47 6.26 5.02
C LEU A 276 6.30 7.51 4.14
N SER A 277 5.89 8.64 4.73
CA SER A 277 5.72 9.91 4.03
C SER A 277 7.03 10.40 3.40
N ASN A 278 8.13 10.36 4.16
CA ASN A 278 9.46 10.72 3.66
C ASN A 278 9.95 9.78 2.56
N ALA A 279 9.72 8.47 2.71
CA ALA A 279 10.10 7.49 1.69
C ALA A 279 9.32 7.69 0.39
N ILE A 280 8.01 7.89 0.47
CA ILE A 280 7.16 8.18 -0.70
C ILE A 280 7.60 9.48 -1.38
N GLY A 281 7.85 10.54 -0.61
CA GLY A 281 8.41 11.80 -1.14
C GLY A 281 9.70 11.57 -1.92
N LYS A 282 10.68 10.88 -1.32
CA LYS A 282 11.95 10.54 -1.98
C LYS A 282 11.76 9.69 -3.24
N VAL A 283 10.86 8.70 -3.22
CA VAL A 283 10.59 7.85 -4.39
C VAL A 283 9.98 8.67 -5.52
N ILE A 284 9.04 9.57 -5.21
CA ILE A 284 8.43 10.48 -6.20
C ILE A 284 9.45 11.47 -6.77
N GLU A 285 10.35 12.01 -5.94
CA GLU A 285 11.40 12.94 -6.37
C GLU A 285 12.49 12.26 -7.21
N THR A 286 12.89 11.05 -6.84
CA THR A 286 13.96 10.32 -7.55
C THR A 286 13.47 9.81 -8.92
N GLN A 287 12.16 9.55 -9.07
CA GLN A 287 11.57 9.10 -10.32
C GLN A 287 11.18 10.28 -11.23
N ILE A 288 12.09 10.63 -12.14
CA ILE A 288 11.95 11.75 -13.09
C ILE A 288 10.68 11.63 -13.97
N GLU A 289 10.24 10.42 -14.31
CA GLU A 289 9.04 10.15 -15.13
C GLU A 289 7.99 9.30 -14.38
N MET A 290 7.74 9.55 -13.08
CA MET A 290 6.62 8.87 -12.42
C MET A 290 5.27 9.37 -12.98
N PRO A 291 4.40 8.49 -13.51
CA PRO A 291 3.05 8.86 -13.91
C PRO A 291 2.25 9.43 -12.73
N ILE A 292 1.36 10.38 -12.97
CA ILE A 292 0.58 11.03 -11.89
C ILE A 292 -0.30 10.01 -11.16
N ILE A 293 -0.91 9.07 -11.90
CA ILE A 293 -1.62 7.92 -11.33
C ILE A 293 -0.75 7.11 -10.36
N GLY A 294 0.56 7.05 -10.60
CA GLY A 294 1.53 6.39 -9.74
C GLY A 294 1.60 7.06 -8.37
N ALA A 295 1.87 8.36 -8.37
CA ALA A 295 1.95 9.19 -7.18
C ALA A 295 0.60 9.24 -6.43
N MET A 296 -0.52 9.41 -7.14
CA MET A 296 -1.85 9.45 -6.53
C MET A 296 -2.19 8.16 -5.79
N THR A 297 -1.89 6.99 -6.37
CA THR A 297 -2.13 5.72 -5.66
C THR A 297 -1.26 5.57 -4.41
N LEU A 298 -0.01 6.06 -4.42
CA LEU A 298 0.83 6.08 -3.21
C LEU A 298 0.22 6.97 -2.13
N PHE A 299 -0.28 8.16 -2.50
CA PHE A 299 -0.96 9.05 -1.56
C PHE A 299 -2.27 8.45 -1.03
N VAL A 300 -3.08 7.77 -1.86
CA VAL A 300 -4.30 7.07 -1.44
C VAL A 300 -3.97 5.95 -0.45
N SER A 301 -2.91 5.18 -0.72
CA SER A 301 -2.44 4.10 0.15
C SER A 301 -1.96 4.66 1.50
N LEU A 302 -1.17 5.75 1.47
CA LEU A 302 -0.67 6.43 2.67
C LEU A 302 -1.81 7.05 3.48
N LEU A 303 -2.82 7.62 2.82
CA LEU A 303 -4.00 8.17 3.48
C LEU A 303 -4.82 7.08 4.14
N THR A 304 -5.06 5.97 3.45
CA THR A 304 -5.80 4.83 3.99
C THR A 304 -5.08 4.23 5.21
N PHE A 305 -3.75 4.13 5.15
CA PHE A 305 -2.91 3.78 6.30
C PHE A 305 -3.11 4.77 7.45
N THR A 306 -2.98 6.06 7.19
CA THR A 306 -3.09 7.11 8.21
C THR A 306 -4.45 7.12 8.88
N LEU A 307 -5.53 6.98 8.12
CA LEU A 307 -6.91 6.94 8.62
C LEU A 307 -7.19 5.71 9.49
N ARG A 308 -6.43 4.62 9.33
CA ARG A 308 -6.56 3.41 10.14
C ARG A 308 -5.69 3.44 11.39
N VAL A 309 -4.44 3.88 11.25
CA VAL A 309 -3.45 3.86 12.34
C VAL A 309 -3.58 5.08 13.25
N HIS A 310 -3.88 6.25 12.68
CA HIS A 310 -3.96 7.53 13.39
C HIS A 310 -5.25 8.28 13.07
N PRO A 311 -6.43 7.78 13.47
CA PRO A 311 -7.70 8.43 13.18
C PRO A 311 -7.78 9.85 13.77
N ASP A 312 -7.13 10.12 14.91
CA ASP A 312 -7.26 11.43 15.58
C ASP A 312 -6.32 12.51 15.01
N ARG A 313 -5.37 12.15 14.14
CA ARG A 313 -4.33 13.07 13.64
C ARG A 313 -4.70 13.66 12.29
N LEU A 314 -5.56 14.67 12.31
CA LEU A 314 -5.95 15.44 11.12
C LEU A 314 -4.76 16.14 10.44
N ASP A 315 -3.73 16.52 11.19
CA ASP A 315 -2.50 17.14 10.64
C ASP A 315 -1.83 16.26 9.57
N TYR A 316 -1.81 14.94 9.79
CA TYR A 316 -1.20 13.99 8.87
C TYR A 316 -2.02 13.85 7.58
N VAL A 317 -3.34 13.87 7.70
CA VAL A 317 -4.25 13.88 6.56
C VAL A 317 -4.04 15.15 5.73
N ASP A 318 -4.00 16.32 6.38
CA ASP A 318 -3.80 17.60 5.69
C ASP A 318 -2.41 17.68 5.03
N GLN A 319 -1.38 17.08 5.64
CA GLN A 319 -0.04 16.98 5.05
C GLN A 319 -0.03 16.14 3.77
N ILE A 320 -0.73 15.00 3.74
CA ILE A 320 -0.85 14.17 2.53
C ILE A 320 -1.59 14.93 1.43
N LEU A 321 -2.70 15.60 1.77
CA LEU A 321 -3.46 16.42 0.83
C LEU A 321 -2.59 17.58 0.29
N GLY A 322 -1.80 18.24 1.15
CA GLY A 322 -0.85 19.26 0.74
C GLY A 322 0.20 18.75 -0.24
N ALA A 323 0.78 17.58 0.02
CA ALA A 323 1.72 16.94 -0.90
C ALA A 323 1.05 16.58 -2.25
N CYS A 324 -0.21 16.16 -2.22
CA CYS A 324 -1.01 15.92 -3.41
C CYS A 324 -1.21 17.20 -4.23
N VAL A 325 -1.58 18.33 -3.60
CA VAL A 325 -1.71 19.63 -4.27
C VAL A 325 -0.42 20.05 -4.94
N VAL A 326 0.73 19.92 -4.27
CA VAL A 326 2.03 20.24 -4.86
C VAL A 326 2.26 19.41 -6.12
N LYS A 327 1.97 18.10 -6.09
CA LYS A 327 2.13 17.24 -7.27
C LYS A 327 1.13 17.58 -8.38
N LEU A 328 -0.13 17.87 -8.05
CA LEU A 328 -1.16 18.24 -9.03
C LEU A 328 -0.87 19.59 -9.68
N SER A 329 -0.34 20.56 -8.92
CA SER A 329 0.03 21.88 -9.44
C SER A 329 1.17 21.85 -10.46
N SER A 330 1.98 20.78 -10.46
CA SER A 330 3.01 20.57 -11.49
C SER A 330 2.45 20.19 -12.87
N VAL A 331 1.15 19.87 -12.94
CA VAL A 331 0.47 19.38 -14.14
C VAL A 331 -0.61 20.38 -14.54
N PRO A 332 -0.59 20.93 -15.77
CA PRO A 332 -1.50 22.00 -16.17
C PRO A 332 -2.96 21.57 -16.28
N LYS A 333 -3.26 20.31 -16.65
CA LYS A 333 -4.60 19.69 -16.60
C LYS A 333 -4.49 18.16 -16.45
N LEU A 334 -5.33 17.57 -15.59
CA LEU A 334 -5.39 16.13 -15.39
C LEU A 334 -6.36 15.50 -16.40
N GLU A 335 -5.84 15.01 -17.53
CA GLU A 335 -6.68 14.36 -18.57
C GLU A 335 -6.83 12.84 -18.34
N ASP A 336 -5.98 12.23 -17.52
CA ASP A 336 -6.04 10.79 -17.25
C ASP A 336 -7.21 10.44 -16.32
N ALA A 337 -8.25 9.85 -16.88
CA ALA A 337 -9.42 9.36 -16.16
C ALA A 337 -9.08 8.37 -15.02
N ARG A 338 -7.98 7.62 -15.12
CA ARG A 338 -7.54 6.72 -14.05
C ARG A 338 -6.92 7.49 -12.88
N ALA A 339 -6.15 8.53 -13.17
CA ALA A 339 -5.62 9.42 -12.15
C ALA A 339 -6.76 10.19 -11.46
N MET A 340 -7.75 10.66 -12.21
CA MET A 340 -8.96 11.31 -11.65
C MET A 340 -9.68 10.38 -10.66
N LYS A 341 -9.88 9.10 -11.00
CA LYS A 341 -10.46 8.11 -10.06
C LYS A 341 -9.67 7.96 -8.77
N GLN A 342 -8.34 8.08 -8.82
CA GLN A 342 -7.50 8.03 -7.62
C GLN A 342 -7.65 9.29 -6.78
N VAL A 343 -7.78 10.48 -7.39
CA VAL A 343 -8.05 11.72 -6.65
C VAL A 343 -9.43 11.66 -5.98
N VAL A 344 -10.45 11.15 -6.68
CA VAL A 344 -11.77 10.89 -6.09
C VAL A 344 -11.65 9.95 -4.89
N ALA A 345 -10.95 8.82 -5.03
CA ALA A 345 -10.72 7.89 -3.92
C ALA A 345 -9.99 8.55 -2.73
N LEU A 346 -9.02 9.43 -3.01
CA LEU A 346 -8.29 10.19 -1.98
C LEU A 346 -9.23 11.10 -1.18
N LEU A 347 -10.15 11.79 -1.84
CA LEU A 347 -11.09 12.71 -1.19
C LEU A 347 -12.25 11.98 -0.50
N SER A 348 -12.68 10.82 -1.03
CA SER A 348 -13.73 10.01 -0.41
C SER A 348 -13.28 9.30 0.87
N ALA A 349 -12.01 8.90 0.98
CA ALA A 349 -11.54 8.12 2.12
C ALA A 349 -11.74 8.81 3.50
N PRO A 350 -11.44 10.12 3.67
CA PRO A 350 -11.77 10.84 4.90
C PRO A 350 -13.28 10.91 5.16
N LEU A 351 -14.10 11.12 4.13
CA LEU A 351 -15.55 11.24 4.24
C LEU A 351 -16.21 9.94 4.70
N GLU A 352 -15.64 8.79 4.37
CA GLU A 352 -16.13 7.48 4.81
C GLU A 352 -15.70 7.14 6.24
N LYS A 353 -14.52 7.61 6.67
CA LYS A 353 -13.94 7.23 7.96
C LYS A 353 -14.40 8.11 9.11
N TYR A 354 -14.53 9.42 8.90
CA TYR A 354 -14.92 10.35 9.94
C TYR A 354 -16.44 10.40 10.08
N ASN A 355 -16.94 10.13 11.30
CA ASN A 355 -18.36 10.29 11.62
C ASN A 355 -18.79 11.76 11.55
N ASP A 356 -17.87 12.67 11.92
CA ASP A 356 -18.08 14.11 11.83
C ASP A 356 -17.40 14.67 10.58
N ILE A 357 -18.15 14.83 9.50
CA ILE A 357 -17.63 15.37 8.23
C ILE A 357 -17.12 16.79 8.40
N VAL A 358 -17.58 17.48 9.44
CA VAL A 358 -17.11 18.81 9.79
C VAL A 358 -15.60 18.83 10.04
N THR A 359 -15.00 17.77 10.60
CA THR A 359 -13.55 17.71 10.79
C THR A 359 -12.79 17.50 9.48
N ALA A 360 -13.38 16.77 8.53
CA ALA A 360 -12.82 16.65 7.18
C ALA A 360 -12.94 17.97 6.39
N LEU A 361 -14.03 18.73 6.58
CA LEU A 361 -14.25 20.04 5.96
C LEU A 361 -13.33 21.14 6.52
N THR A 362 -12.78 20.96 7.73
CA THR A 362 -11.80 21.90 8.30
C THR A 362 -10.38 21.73 7.74
N LEU A 363 -10.13 20.71 6.91
CA LEU A 363 -8.82 20.47 6.31
C LEU A 363 -8.48 21.57 5.30
N SER A 364 -7.35 22.24 5.50
CA SER A 364 -6.97 23.43 4.73
C SER A 364 -6.65 23.12 3.27
N ASN A 365 -6.13 21.92 2.99
CA ASN A 365 -5.73 21.51 1.64
C ASN A 365 -6.85 20.75 0.90
N TYR A 366 -7.94 20.38 1.56
CA TYR A 366 -9.05 19.67 0.91
C TYR A 366 -9.70 20.50 -0.22
N PRO A 367 -10.08 21.78 -0.02
CA PRO A 367 -10.62 22.62 -1.10
C PRO A 367 -9.62 22.81 -2.24
N ARG A 368 -8.32 22.90 -1.92
CA ARG A 368 -7.26 23.09 -2.92
C ARG A 368 -7.10 21.90 -3.86
N VAL A 369 -7.32 20.68 -3.38
CA VAL A 369 -7.35 19.48 -4.25
C VAL A 369 -8.57 19.52 -5.17
N MET A 370 -9.72 19.97 -4.66
CA MET A 370 -10.97 20.08 -5.41
C MET A 370 -10.88 21.11 -6.56
N ASP A 371 -10.14 22.20 -6.38
CA ASP A 371 -9.89 23.20 -7.44
C ASP A 371 -9.12 22.65 -8.66
N HIS A 372 -8.46 21.49 -8.54
CA HIS A 372 -7.77 20.83 -9.66
C HIS A 372 -8.64 19.83 -10.43
N LEU A 373 -9.88 19.56 -9.99
CA LEU A 373 -10.81 18.65 -10.64
C LEU A 373 -11.54 19.33 -11.82
N ASP A 374 -11.96 18.53 -12.80
CA ASP A 374 -12.91 18.99 -13.82
C ASP A 374 -14.31 19.18 -13.23
N ASP A 375 -15.15 19.94 -13.93
CA ASP A 375 -16.48 20.33 -13.47
C ASP A 375 -17.39 19.11 -13.23
N GLY A 376 -17.28 18.07 -14.06
CA GLY A 376 -18.04 16.83 -13.90
C GLY A 376 -17.64 16.09 -12.62
N THR A 377 -16.36 15.88 -12.40
CA THR A 377 -15.86 15.22 -11.17
C THR A 377 -16.13 16.05 -9.92
N ASN A 378 -16.09 17.38 -10.02
CA ASN A 378 -16.46 18.28 -8.94
C ASN A 378 -17.91 18.09 -8.49
N LYS A 379 -18.85 17.91 -9.43
CA LYS A 379 -20.26 17.60 -9.10
C LYS A 379 -20.39 16.26 -8.40
N VAL A 380 -19.70 15.23 -8.88
CA VAL A 380 -19.69 13.88 -8.26
C VAL A 380 -19.18 13.97 -6.81
N MET A 381 -18.07 14.66 -6.58
CA MET A 381 -17.53 14.85 -5.23
C MET A 381 -18.46 15.66 -4.33
N ALA A 382 -19.07 16.72 -4.84
CA ALA A 382 -20.05 17.50 -4.10
C ALA A 382 -21.26 16.65 -3.67
N MET A 383 -21.75 15.77 -4.54
CA MET A 383 -22.81 14.82 -4.21
C MET A 383 -22.38 13.81 -3.14
N LEU A 384 -21.16 13.28 -3.20
CA LEU A 384 -20.61 12.38 -2.17
C LEU A 384 -20.52 13.06 -0.79
N ILE A 385 -20.12 14.35 -0.75
CA ILE A 385 -20.09 15.13 0.49
C ILE A 385 -21.51 15.24 1.07
N ILE A 386 -22.51 15.61 0.25
CA ILE A 386 -23.91 15.73 0.70
C ILE A 386 -24.43 14.37 1.21
N GLN A 387 -24.20 13.29 0.47
CA GLN A 387 -24.63 11.95 0.86
C GLN A 387 -23.99 11.51 2.18
N SER A 388 -22.70 11.84 2.40
CA SER A 388 -22.04 11.54 3.66
C SER A 388 -22.68 12.32 4.82
N ILE A 389 -22.97 13.61 4.64
CA ILE A 389 -23.61 14.46 5.67
C ILE A 389 -24.97 13.88 6.06
N MET A 390 -25.72 13.45 5.06
CA MET A 390 -27.02 12.82 5.24
C MET A 390 -26.92 11.47 5.96
N LYS A 391 -25.96 10.62 5.59
CA LYS A 391 -25.78 9.28 6.18
C LYS A 391 -25.44 9.35 7.67
N ASN A 392 -24.64 10.32 8.08
CA ASN A 392 -24.19 10.47 9.46
C ASN A 392 -25.12 11.35 10.31
N ASN A 393 -26.17 11.95 9.72
CA ASN A 393 -27.03 12.96 10.36
C ASN A 393 -26.23 14.08 11.04
N SER A 394 -25.10 14.49 10.44
CA SER A 394 -24.23 15.52 11.02
C SER A 394 -24.83 16.90 10.78
N CYS A 395 -25.24 17.60 11.84
CA CYS A 395 -25.73 18.98 11.75
C CYS A 395 -24.53 19.95 11.66
N ILE A 396 -24.59 20.89 10.72
CA ILE A 396 -23.57 21.93 10.58
C ILE A 396 -24.10 23.20 11.24
N SER A 397 -23.47 23.58 12.35
CA SER A 397 -24.00 24.59 13.26
C SER A 397 -23.33 25.97 13.18
N THR A 398 -22.26 26.17 12.41
CA THR A 398 -21.56 27.50 12.38
C THR A 398 -21.52 28.07 10.97
N ALA A 399 -21.71 29.39 10.84
CA ALA A 399 -21.73 30.08 9.55
C ALA A 399 -20.43 29.89 8.74
N ASP A 400 -19.26 29.89 9.39
CA ASP A 400 -17.96 29.72 8.72
C ASP A 400 -17.85 28.35 8.02
N LYS A 401 -18.30 27.29 8.70
CA LYS A 401 -18.33 25.92 8.14
C LYS A 401 -19.32 25.80 6.99
N VAL A 402 -20.44 26.53 7.06
CA VAL A 402 -21.42 26.58 5.97
C VAL A 402 -20.84 27.30 4.76
N GLU A 403 -20.10 28.40 4.95
CA GLU A 403 -19.42 29.09 3.83
C GLU A 403 -18.44 28.13 3.13
N VAL A 404 -17.60 27.40 3.89
CA VAL A 404 -16.66 26.42 3.32
C VAL A 404 -17.40 25.31 2.57
N LEU A 405 -18.48 24.77 3.13
CA LEU A 405 -19.26 23.72 2.46
C LEU A 405 -19.87 24.24 1.16
N PHE A 406 -20.45 25.44 1.16
CA PHE A 406 -21.08 26.04 -0.02
C PHE A 406 -20.08 26.36 -1.13
N GLU A 407 -18.85 26.72 -0.77
CA GLU A 407 -17.73 26.83 -1.73
C GLU A 407 -17.36 25.48 -2.35
N LEU A 408 -17.38 24.38 -1.59
CA LEU A 408 -17.11 23.04 -2.12
C LEU A 408 -18.22 22.53 -3.04
N ILE A 409 -19.49 22.84 -2.74
CA ILE A 409 -20.63 22.46 -3.58
C ILE A 409 -20.98 23.50 -4.65
N LYS A 410 -20.10 24.49 -4.91
CA LYS A 410 -20.35 25.59 -5.86
C LYS A 410 -20.78 25.09 -7.25
N GLY A 411 -20.25 23.95 -7.71
CA GLY A 411 -20.65 23.34 -8.99
C GLY A 411 -22.10 22.86 -9.05
N LEU A 412 -22.69 22.50 -7.90
CA LEU A 412 -24.11 22.13 -7.76
C LEU A 412 -25.03 23.33 -7.56
N ILE A 413 -24.47 24.49 -7.19
CA ILE A 413 -25.24 25.73 -6.96
C ILE A 413 -25.20 26.68 -8.15
N LYS A 414 -24.03 26.91 -8.76
CA LYS A 414 -23.84 27.86 -9.86
C LYS A 414 -23.60 27.11 -11.17
N ASP A 415 -24.15 27.64 -12.28
CA ASP A 415 -23.75 27.21 -13.62
C ASP A 415 -22.31 27.69 -13.89
N LEU A 416 -21.42 26.76 -14.24
CA LEU A 416 -20.04 27.07 -14.59
C LEU A 416 -19.99 27.48 -16.06
N ASP A 417 -19.27 28.57 -16.35
CA ASP A 417 -19.19 29.17 -17.68
C ASP A 417 -18.58 28.18 -18.69
N GLY A 418 -19.39 27.70 -19.65
CA GLY A 418 -18.94 26.82 -20.74
C GLY A 418 -19.50 25.39 -20.74
N THR A 419 -20.37 25.02 -19.79
CA THR A 419 -21.12 23.76 -19.88
C THR A 419 -22.30 23.92 -20.84
N ASP A 420 -22.25 23.30 -22.01
CA ASP A 420 -23.39 23.25 -22.93
C ASP A 420 -24.60 22.64 -22.20
N THR A 421 -25.62 23.46 -21.96
CA THR A 421 -26.87 23.14 -21.26
C THR A 421 -27.73 22.07 -21.93
N GLU A 422 -27.28 21.52 -23.07
CA GLU A 422 -28.07 20.66 -23.96
C GLU A 422 -27.91 19.15 -23.70
N GLU A 423 -26.96 18.71 -22.84
CA GLU A 423 -26.68 17.28 -22.59
C GLU A 423 -26.87 16.80 -21.13
N LEU A 424 -27.57 17.55 -20.27
CA LEU A 424 -27.86 17.07 -18.90
C LEU A 424 -29.19 16.30 -18.87
N ASP A 425 -29.17 15.06 -18.41
CA ASP A 425 -30.37 14.29 -18.10
C ASP A 425 -31.21 15.06 -17.05
N GLU A 426 -32.48 15.30 -17.35
CA GLU A 426 -33.38 16.03 -16.44
C GLU A 426 -33.58 15.27 -15.13
N GLU A 427 -33.50 13.94 -15.14
CA GLU A 427 -33.58 13.11 -13.93
C GLU A 427 -32.36 13.32 -13.03
N ASP A 428 -31.15 13.25 -13.58
CA ASP A 428 -29.90 13.47 -12.83
C ASP A 428 -29.84 14.88 -12.24
N PHE A 429 -30.21 15.90 -13.03
CA PHE A 429 -30.27 17.28 -12.55
C PHE A 429 -31.27 17.44 -11.40
N GLN A 430 -32.42 16.78 -11.49
CA GLN A 430 -33.44 16.80 -10.45
C GLN A 430 -32.94 16.15 -9.15
N GLU A 431 -32.20 15.04 -9.24
CA GLU A 431 -31.58 14.38 -8.09
C GLU A 431 -30.49 15.22 -7.41
N GLU A 432 -29.64 15.88 -8.20
CA GLU A 432 -28.64 16.83 -7.70
C GLU A 432 -29.31 17.94 -6.88
N GLN A 433 -30.31 18.61 -7.45
CA GLN A 433 -31.00 19.73 -6.80
C GLN A 433 -31.81 19.28 -5.58
N ASN A 434 -32.41 18.09 -5.61
CA ASN A 434 -33.07 17.50 -4.45
C ASN A 434 -32.09 17.21 -3.31
N SER A 435 -30.85 16.84 -3.62
CA SER A 435 -29.82 16.60 -2.61
C SER A 435 -29.37 17.90 -1.94
N VAL A 436 -29.21 18.99 -2.71
CA VAL A 436 -28.97 20.33 -2.17
C VAL A 436 -30.14 20.80 -1.30
N ALA A 437 -31.38 20.56 -1.74
CA ALA A 437 -32.57 20.88 -0.95
C ALA A 437 -32.59 20.16 0.41
N ARG A 438 -32.21 18.88 0.44
CA ARG A 438 -32.10 18.10 1.67
C ARG A 438 -30.96 18.60 2.56
N LEU A 439 -29.82 19.00 1.98
CA LEU A 439 -28.71 19.57 2.73
C LEU A 439 -29.13 20.81 3.53
N ILE A 440 -29.94 21.70 2.95
CA ILE A 440 -30.42 22.91 3.63
C ILE A 440 -31.19 22.57 4.92
N HIS A 441 -31.88 21.44 4.97
CA HIS A 441 -32.57 20.98 6.18
C HIS A 441 -31.63 20.41 7.26
N MET A 442 -30.40 20.06 6.92
CA MET A 442 -29.35 19.60 7.85
C MET A 442 -28.59 20.76 8.51
N LEU A 443 -28.82 21.99 8.06
CA LEU A 443 -28.27 23.20 8.68
C LEU A 443 -29.21 23.62 9.81
N ASP A 444 -28.78 23.41 11.05
CA ASP A 444 -29.54 23.76 12.24
C ASP A 444 -28.58 24.21 13.34
N ASN A 445 -28.94 25.27 14.05
CA ASN A 445 -28.27 25.71 15.26
C ASN A 445 -29.32 26.14 16.28
N GLU A 446 -29.12 25.76 17.55
CA GLU A 446 -29.97 26.14 18.68
C GLU A 446 -29.91 27.65 18.96
N GLU A 447 -28.80 28.31 18.61
CA GLU A 447 -28.63 29.75 18.78
C GLU A 447 -29.24 30.52 17.60
N PRO A 448 -30.26 31.38 17.84
CA PRO A 448 -31.02 32.03 16.78
C PRO A 448 -30.19 33.05 15.98
N GLU A 449 -29.18 33.67 16.59
CA GLU A 449 -28.30 34.62 15.91
C GLU A 449 -27.39 33.94 14.89
N GLU A 450 -26.79 32.81 15.29
CA GLU A 450 -25.92 32.03 14.42
C GLU A 450 -26.72 31.35 13.31
N MET A 451 -27.93 30.87 13.61
CA MET A 451 -28.87 30.37 12.60
C MET A 451 -29.26 31.45 11.57
N LEU A 452 -29.42 32.71 11.99
CA LEU A 452 -29.67 33.81 11.05
C LEU A 452 -28.45 34.09 10.17
N LYS A 453 -27.22 34.01 10.70
CA LYS A 453 -26.00 34.13 9.90
C LYS A 453 -25.90 33.01 8.87
N ILE A 454 -26.18 31.77 9.26
CA ILE A 454 -26.24 30.61 8.35
C ILE A 454 -27.24 30.87 7.22
N ILE A 455 -28.46 31.31 7.52
CA ILE A 455 -29.48 31.62 6.52
C ILE A 455 -29.00 32.73 5.55
N CYS A 456 -28.30 33.75 6.05
CA CYS A 456 -27.75 34.82 5.21
C CYS A 456 -26.66 34.30 4.25
N VAL A 457 -25.77 33.43 4.75
CA VAL A 457 -24.73 32.78 3.96
C VAL A 457 -25.34 31.89 2.87
N VAL A 458 -26.26 31.00 3.25
CA VAL A 458 -26.95 30.10 2.32
C VAL A 458 -27.68 30.91 1.25
N ARG A 459 -28.39 31.96 1.64
CA ARG A 459 -29.06 32.88 0.69
C ARG A 459 -28.07 33.48 -0.30
N LYS A 460 -26.95 34.03 0.17
CA LYS A 460 -25.93 34.67 -0.68
C LYS A 460 -25.48 33.72 -1.80
N HIS A 461 -25.20 32.46 -1.45
CA HIS A 461 -24.76 31.45 -2.42
C HIS A 461 -25.89 30.98 -3.35
N LEU A 462 -27.08 30.67 -2.82
CA LEU A 462 -28.20 30.17 -3.63
C LEU A 462 -28.71 31.19 -4.66
N MET A 463 -28.66 32.49 -4.34
CA MET A 463 -29.08 33.54 -5.28
C MET A 463 -28.19 33.62 -6.53
N THR A 464 -27.04 32.95 -6.56
CA THR A 464 -26.17 32.87 -7.74
C THR A 464 -26.56 31.75 -8.71
N GLY A 465 -27.48 30.85 -8.33
CA GLY A 465 -27.75 29.59 -9.04
C GLY A 465 -28.69 29.62 -10.24
N GLY A 466 -29.08 30.80 -10.72
CA GLY A 466 -29.89 30.95 -11.93
C GLY A 466 -31.35 30.45 -11.79
N THR A 467 -32.14 30.60 -12.85
CA THR A 467 -33.60 30.39 -12.82
C THR A 467 -34.04 28.93 -12.73
N ARG A 468 -33.21 27.96 -13.14
CA ARG A 468 -33.54 26.52 -13.10
C ARG A 468 -33.35 25.87 -11.73
N ARG A 469 -32.38 26.34 -10.92
CA ARG A 469 -32.03 25.73 -9.61
C ARG A 469 -32.79 26.37 -8.44
N LEU A 470 -33.15 27.66 -8.55
CA LEU A 470 -33.91 28.39 -7.53
C LEU A 470 -35.25 27.72 -7.13
N PRO A 471 -36.06 27.15 -8.06
CA PRO A 471 -37.31 26.49 -7.69
C PRO A 471 -37.17 25.33 -6.69
N PHE A 472 -36.01 24.66 -6.66
CA PHE A 472 -35.75 23.53 -5.78
C PHE A 472 -35.11 23.93 -4.46
N THR A 473 -34.25 24.94 -4.48
CA THR A 473 -33.40 25.33 -3.33
C THR A 473 -34.01 26.45 -2.48
N VAL A 474 -34.86 27.31 -3.06
CA VAL A 474 -35.55 28.39 -2.33
C VAL A 474 -36.60 27.87 -1.35
N PRO A 475 -37.49 26.90 -1.68
CA PRO A 475 -38.48 26.43 -0.73
C PRO A 475 -37.88 25.86 0.58
N PRO A 476 -36.84 25.02 0.57
CA PRO A 476 -36.14 24.58 1.79
C PRO A 476 -35.60 25.74 2.63
N LEU A 477 -35.03 26.77 2.00
CA LEU A 477 -34.54 27.98 2.69
C LEU A 477 -35.69 28.73 3.38
N VAL A 478 -36.83 28.88 2.70
CA VAL A 478 -38.04 29.51 3.27
C VAL A 478 -38.53 28.71 4.48
N PHE A 479 -38.59 27.38 4.39
CA PHE A 479 -38.99 26.54 5.51
C PHE A 479 -38.03 26.62 6.70
N SER A 480 -36.72 26.68 6.45
CA SER A 480 -35.70 26.86 7.48
C SER A 480 -35.85 28.22 8.19
N ALA A 481 -36.05 29.29 7.42
CA ALA A 481 -36.32 30.62 7.97
C ALA A 481 -37.63 30.69 8.78
N LEU A 482 -38.70 30.03 8.32
CA LEU A 482 -39.96 29.94 9.06
C LEU A 482 -39.81 29.12 10.35
N ARG A 483 -38.96 28.09 10.36
CA ARG A 483 -38.63 27.32 11.57
C ARG A 483 -37.91 28.21 12.61
N LEU A 484 -36.97 29.05 12.16
CA LEU A 484 -36.31 30.04 13.01
C LEU A 484 -37.30 31.06 13.60
N VAL A 485 -38.26 31.55 12.80
CA VAL A 485 -39.32 32.44 13.30
C VAL A 485 -40.14 31.76 14.41
N ARG A 486 -40.48 30.48 14.25
CA ARG A 486 -41.19 29.72 15.29
C ARG A 486 -40.34 29.49 16.54
N GLN A 487 -39.03 29.28 16.40
CA GLN A 487 -38.11 29.18 17.55
C GLN A 487 -38.05 30.50 18.31
N LEU A 488 -37.96 31.63 17.61
CA LEU A 488 -37.99 32.98 18.21
C LEU A 488 -39.33 33.27 18.90
N ASP A 489 -40.46 32.87 18.30
CA ASP A 489 -41.80 33.06 18.90
C ASP A 489 -42.03 32.17 20.14
N SER A 490 -41.40 30.99 20.21
CA SER A 490 -41.48 30.09 21.37
C SER A 490 -40.52 30.46 22.51
N GLN A 491 -39.35 31.03 22.19
CA GLN A 491 -38.42 31.59 23.17
C GLN A 491 -38.87 32.96 23.68
N GLY A 492 -39.66 33.72 22.92
CA GLY A 492 -40.24 35.01 23.32
C GLY A 492 -41.22 34.97 24.51
N GLY A 493 -41.41 33.81 25.14
CA GLY A 493 -42.11 33.66 26.42
C GLY A 493 -41.27 33.98 27.66
N ASP A 494 -39.93 33.96 27.56
CA ASP A 494 -39.02 34.31 28.65
C ASP A 494 -37.82 35.09 28.12
N ILE A 495 -37.38 36.08 28.90
CA ILE A 495 -36.21 36.97 28.69
C ILE A 495 -36.52 38.27 27.93
N THR A 496 -37.03 39.23 28.70
CA THR A 496 -36.76 40.66 28.53
C THR A 496 -35.26 40.92 28.71
N GLY A 497 -34.54 41.48 27.72
CA GLY A 497 -33.38 42.32 28.06
C GLY A 497 -32.15 42.40 27.15
N GLU A 498 -32.00 41.65 26.06
CA GLU A 498 -30.84 41.83 25.16
C GLU A 498 -31.28 42.16 23.74
N GLU A 499 -30.56 43.07 23.07
CA GLU A 499 -30.78 43.46 21.67
C GLU A 499 -30.54 42.25 20.75
N VAL A 500 -31.52 41.36 20.62
CA VAL A 500 -31.42 40.19 19.75
C VAL A 500 -31.33 40.64 18.30
N SER A 501 -30.19 40.40 17.66
CA SER A 501 -29.92 40.83 16.28
C SER A 501 -30.87 40.18 15.27
N ALA A 502 -31.38 39.00 15.61
CA ALA A 502 -32.36 38.21 14.87
C ALA A 502 -33.80 38.53 15.29
N THR A 503 -34.47 39.39 14.52
CA THR A 503 -35.89 39.70 14.72
C THR A 503 -36.73 39.06 13.60
N PRO A 504 -37.96 38.59 13.90
CA PRO A 504 -38.87 38.07 12.87
C PRO A 504 -39.06 39.04 11.69
N ARG A 505 -39.06 40.36 11.95
CA ARG A 505 -39.14 41.39 10.91
C ARG A 505 -37.97 41.35 9.92
N LYS A 506 -36.73 41.15 10.38
CA LYS A 506 -35.56 41.00 9.49
C LYS A 506 -35.66 39.71 8.67
N ILE A 507 -36.14 38.62 9.28
CA ILE A 507 -36.32 37.34 8.58
C ILE A 507 -37.40 37.47 7.49
N PHE A 508 -38.54 38.10 7.77
CA PHE A 508 -39.58 38.37 6.78
C PHE A 508 -39.12 39.35 5.68
N GLN A 509 -38.28 40.34 5.99
CA GLN A 509 -37.65 41.18 4.98
C GLN A 509 -36.70 40.39 4.08
N ILE A 510 -35.92 39.47 4.63
CA ILE A 510 -35.04 38.57 3.88
C ILE A 510 -35.86 37.66 2.97
N LEU A 511 -36.97 37.09 3.47
CA LEU A 511 -37.87 36.23 2.69
C LEU A 511 -38.57 36.99 1.55
N ASN A 512 -39.03 38.21 1.79
CA ASN A 512 -39.65 39.07 0.77
C ASN A 512 -38.68 39.52 -0.34
N GLN A 513 -37.37 39.41 -0.11
CA GLN A 513 -36.36 39.71 -1.14
C GLN A 513 -35.93 38.45 -1.91
N VAL A 514 -36.35 37.26 -1.47
CA VAL A 514 -36.00 35.95 -2.05
C VAL A 514 -37.15 35.38 -2.88
N LEU A 515 -38.39 35.60 -2.43
CA LEU A 515 -39.64 35.34 -3.17
C LEU A 515 -39.91 36.46 -4.17
#